data_AF-A0A8C3F5L4-F1
#
_entry.id   AF-A0A8C3F5L4-F1
#
_cell.length_a   1.000
_cell.length_b   1.000
_cell.length_c   1.000
_cell.angle_alpha   90.00
_cell.angle_beta   90.00
_cell.angle_gamma   90.00
#
_symmetry.space_group_name_H-M   'P 1'
#
loop_
_entity.id
_entity.type
_entity.pdbx_description
1 polymer ?
#
loop_
_entity_poly.entity_id
_entity_poly.type
_entity_poly.pdbx_seq_one_letter_code
_entity_poly.pdbx_strand_id
1 'polypeptide(L)'
;MRKPFKVAVCSCLLYPSVPQLPSRPRLSQECRDLLQRLLERDPLQRISFEEFFAHPFVDMEHMPSAESLRKAVSLTDAERSLVALL
;
A
#
# COMPACT_ATOMS: atom_id res chain seq x y z
N MET A 1 -4.71 -16.39 -25.34
CA MET A 1 -3.84 -15.20 -25.51
C MET A 1 -3.81 -14.40 -24.20
N ARG A 2 -2.89 -14.76 -23.29
CA ARG A 2 -2.65 -14.00 -22.05
C ARG A 2 -1.63 -12.91 -22.39
N LYS A 3 -1.99 -11.64 -22.25
CA LYS A 3 -1.05 -10.53 -22.47
C LYS A 3 0.12 -10.68 -21.48
N PRO A 4 1.37 -10.44 -21.90
CA PRO A 4 2.50 -10.54 -21.00
C PRO A 4 2.34 -9.46 -19.91
N PHE A 5 2.42 -9.89 -18.65
CA PHE A 5 2.69 -9.02 -17.53
C PHE A 5 4.01 -8.32 -17.83
N LYS A 6 3.93 -7.10 -18.35
CA LYS A 6 5.07 -6.18 -18.37
C LYS A 6 5.34 -5.85 -16.91
N VAL A 7 6.24 -6.62 -16.34
CA VAL A 7 6.95 -6.32 -15.11
C VAL A 7 7.57 -4.94 -15.31
N ALA A 8 6.89 -3.91 -14.82
CA ALA A 8 7.33 -2.52 -14.82
C ALA A 8 8.41 -2.29 -13.76
N VAL A 9 9.41 -3.18 -13.70
CA VAL A 9 10.51 -3.11 -12.72
C VAL A 9 11.69 -2.27 -13.24
N CYS A 10 11.69 -1.87 -14.52
CA CYS A 10 12.85 -1.18 -15.12
C CYS A 10 12.58 0.25 -15.61
N SER A 11 11.84 1.06 -14.86
CA SER A 11 11.83 2.53 -15.02
C SER A 11 12.31 3.27 -13.77
N CYS A 12 12.36 2.61 -12.61
CA CYS A 12 12.74 3.22 -11.33
C CYS A 12 14.25 3.50 -11.19
N LEU A 13 15.11 3.03 -12.10
CA LEU A 13 16.56 3.26 -12.02
C LEU A 13 17.04 4.44 -12.89
N LEU A 14 16.15 5.06 -13.69
CA LEU A 14 16.57 6.04 -14.71
C LEU A 14 16.06 7.47 -14.50
N TYR A 15 15.23 7.76 -13.49
CA TYR A 15 14.79 9.13 -13.20
C TYR A 15 14.63 9.35 -11.69
N PRO A 16 15.11 10.49 -11.14
CA PRO A 16 14.86 10.91 -9.76
C PRO A 16 13.43 11.46 -9.59
N SER A 17 12.46 10.92 -10.34
CA SER A 17 11.08 11.35 -10.30
C SER A 17 10.29 10.55 -9.25
N VAL A 18 9.32 11.24 -8.65
CA VAL A 18 8.35 10.69 -7.69
C VAL A 18 7.85 9.31 -8.16
N PRO A 19 7.81 8.30 -7.27
CA PRO A 19 7.32 6.96 -7.60
C PRO A 19 5.96 7.03 -8.30
N GLN A 20 5.90 6.52 -9.54
CA GLN A 20 4.64 6.45 -10.29
C GLN A 20 3.81 5.31 -9.73
N LEU A 21 2.78 5.63 -8.95
CA LEU A 21 1.86 4.64 -8.42
C LEU A 21 1.00 4.07 -9.55
N PRO A 22 0.73 2.75 -9.54
CA PRO A 22 -0.14 2.16 -10.55
C PRO A 22 -1.54 2.80 -10.50
N SER A 23 -2.16 2.92 -11.67
CA SER A 23 -3.52 3.47 -11.79
C SER A 23 -4.60 2.50 -11.26
N ARG A 24 -4.24 1.22 -11.09
CA ARG A 24 -5.10 0.16 -10.57
C ARG A 24 -4.35 -0.64 -9.49
N PRO A 25 -4.97 -0.92 -8.33
CA PRO A 25 -6.31 -0.50 -7.90
C PRO A 25 -6.47 1.03 -7.79
N ARG A 26 -7.71 1.52 -7.82
CA ARG A 26 -7.97 2.96 -7.63
C ARG A 26 -7.71 3.30 -6.16
N LEU A 27 -6.69 4.11 -5.92
CA LEU A 27 -6.37 4.65 -4.60
C LEU A 27 -7.03 6.02 -4.42
N SER A 28 -7.43 6.35 -3.18
CA SER A 28 -7.83 7.71 -2.82
C SER A 28 -6.65 8.67 -2.97
N GLN A 29 -6.93 9.97 -3.03
CA GLN A 29 -5.89 10.97 -3.25
C GLN A 29 -4.93 11.03 -2.05
N GLU A 30 -5.45 10.88 -0.85
CA GLU A 30 -4.72 10.89 0.42
C GLU A 30 -3.81 9.66 0.52
N CYS A 31 -4.28 8.50 0.08
CA CYS A 31 -3.46 7.29 0.02
C CYS A 31 -2.29 7.46 -0.95
N ARG A 32 -2.54 8.07 -2.12
CA ARG A 32 -1.48 8.35 -3.11
C ARG A 32 -0.44 9.32 -2.56
N ASP A 33 -0.88 10.39 -1.92
CA ASP A 33 0.01 11.37 -1.29
C ASP A 33 0.89 10.71 -0.23
N LEU A 34 0.30 9.95 0.70
CA LEU A 34 1.06 9.23 1.72
C LEU A 34 2.10 8.29 1.11
N LEU A 35 1.71 7.47 0.13
CA LEU A 35 2.60 6.52 -0.52
C LEU A 35 3.74 7.22 -1.26
N GLN A 36 3.49 8.38 -1.89
CA GLN A 36 4.54 9.14 -2.57
C GLN A 36 5.59 9.64 -1.56
N ARG A 37 5.16 10.16 -0.40
CA ARG A 37 6.07 10.66 0.64
C ARG A 37 6.82 9.54 1.37
N LEU A 38 6.18 8.38 1.56
CA LEU A 38 6.81 7.18 2.13
C LEU A 38 7.87 6.58 1.19
N LEU A 39 7.58 6.56 -0.11
CA LEU A 39 8.44 5.98 -1.14
C LEU A 39 9.43 6.99 -1.74
N GLU A 40 9.62 8.14 -1.09
CA GLU A 40 10.62 9.13 -1.47
C GLU A 40 12.03 8.51 -1.41
N ARG A 41 12.80 8.70 -2.49
CA ARG A 41 14.11 8.08 -2.66
C ARG A 41 15.15 8.77 -1.78
N ASP A 42 15.10 10.09 -1.70
CA ASP A 42 15.99 10.84 -0.82
C ASP A 42 15.52 10.68 0.64
N PRO A 43 16.30 10.02 1.51
CA PRO A 43 15.91 9.85 2.90
C PRO A 43 15.80 11.16 3.66
N LEU A 44 16.45 12.25 3.20
CA LEU A 44 16.33 13.57 3.81
C LEU A 44 15.03 14.29 3.44
N GLN A 45 14.37 13.87 2.35
CA GLN A 45 13.06 14.40 1.93
C GLN A 45 11.90 13.43 2.24
N ARG A 46 12.22 12.20 2.65
CA ARG A 46 11.24 11.20 3.04
C ARG A 46 10.51 11.67 4.29
N ILE A 47 9.20 11.40 4.33
CA ILE A 47 8.34 11.73 5.47
C ILE A 47 8.92 11.23 6.79
N SER A 48 8.91 12.10 7.80
CA SER A 48 9.26 11.73 9.18
C SER A 48 8.18 10.87 9.83
N PHE A 49 8.48 10.26 10.98
CA PHE A 49 7.47 9.49 11.71
C PHE A 49 6.35 10.39 12.23
N GLU A 50 6.69 11.59 12.71
CA GLU A 50 5.74 12.58 13.20
C GLU A 50 4.76 13.00 12.11
N GLU A 51 5.26 13.32 10.91
CA GLU A 51 4.42 13.68 9.76
C GLU A 51 3.61 12.49 9.24
N PHE A 52 4.16 11.27 9.31
CA PHE A 52 3.44 10.05 8.93
C PHE A 52 2.22 9.82 9.81
N PHE A 53 2.38 9.90 11.13
CA PHE A 53 1.27 9.70 12.08
C PHE A 53 0.29 10.89 12.10
N ALA A 54 0.71 12.07 11.68
CA ALA A 54 -0.17 13.23 11.50
C ALA A 54 -0.90 13.25 10.15
N HIS A 55 -0.61 12.31 9.25
CA HIS A 55 -1.18 12.31 7.90
C HIS A 55 -2.66 11.90 7.93
N PRO A 56 -3.58 12.61 7.22
CA PRO A 56 -5.04 12.36 7.29
C PRO A 56 -5.49 10.97 6.81
N PHE A 57 -4.63 10.26 6.07
CA PHE A 57 -4.87 8.85 5.70
C PHE A 57 -4.61 7.88 6.85
N VAL A 58 -3.70 8.22 7.77
CA VAL A 58 -3.34 7.39 8.92
C VAL A 58 -4.26 7.78 10.07
N ASP A 59 -5.31 7.01 10.24
CA ASP A 59 -6.22 7.16 11.36
C ASP A 59 -5.64 6.45 12.60
N MET A 60 -5.20 7.23 13.59
CA MET A 60 -4.75 6.68 14.87
C MET A 60 -5.88 6.51 15.89
N GLU A 61 -7.08 7.01 15.64
CA GLU A 61 -8.22 6.82 16.54
C GLU A 61 -8.74 5.37 16.47
N HIS A 62 -8.58 4.71 15.32
CA HIS A 62 -8.96 3.31 15.10
C HIS A 62 -7.74 2.37 15.08
N MET A 63 -6.88 2.47 16.09
CA MET A 63 -5.75 1.55 16.23
C MET A 63 -6.20 0.07 16.15
N PRO A 64 -5.39 -0.81 15.53
CA PRO A 64 -5.71 -2.23 15.45
C PRO A 64 -5.98 -2.78 16.85
N SER A 65 -7.14 -3.41 16.99
CA SER A 65 -7.66 -3.93 18.25
C SER A 65 -7.78 -5.45 18.18
N ALA A 66 -8.05 -6.08 19.33
CA ALA A 66 -8.38 -7.51 19.35
C ALA A 66 -9.58 -7.85 18.43
N GLU A 67 -10.49 -6.91 18.21
CA GLU A 67 -11.61 -7.10 17.29
C GLU A 67 -11.18 -7.06 15.83
N SER A 68 -10.34 -6.10 15.43
CA SER A 68 -9.84 -6.05 14.04
C SER A 68 -8.98 -7.27 13.71
N LEU A 69 -8.23 -7.79 14.69
CA LEU A 69 -7.48 -9.04 14.54
C LEU A 69 -8.42 -10.23 14.31
N ARG A 70 -9.47 -10.39 15.13
CA ARG A 70 -10.46 -11.47 14.92
C ARG A 70 -11.12 -11.39 13.54
N LYS A 71 -11.48 -10.19 13.09
CA LYS A 71 -12.04 -9.98 11.74
C LYS A 71 -11.05 -10.41 10.66
N ALA A 72 -9.80 -9.99 10.76
CA ALA A 72 -8.76 -10.37 9.80
C ALA A 72 -8.59 -11.90 9.72
N VAL A 73 -8.50 -12.58 10.87
CA VAL A 73 -8.41 -14.05 10.93
C VAL A 73 -9.60 -14.71 10.24
N SER A 74 -10.83 -14.26 10.54
CA SER A 74 -12.03 -14.82 9.93
C SER A 74 -12.08 -14.67 8.40
N LEU A 75 -11.57 -13.56 7.86
CA LEU A 75 -11.47 -13.33 6.43
C LEU A 75 -10.44 -14.28 5.78
N THR A 76 -9.28 -14.48 6.43
CA THR A 76 -8.26 -15.40 5.93
C THR A 76 -8.71 -16.86 5.96
N ASP A 77 -9.51 -17.24 6.96
CA ASP A 77 -10.06 -18.59 7.08
C ASP A 77 -11.15 -18.85 6.02
N ALA A 78 -11.96 -17.83 5.69
CA ALA A 78 -12.94 -17.91 4.62
C ALA A 78 -12.29 -18.12 3.25
N GLU A 79 -11.15 -17.47 2.98
CA GLU A 79 -10.40 -17.66 1.72
C GLU A 79 -9.71 -19.02 1.64
N ARG A 80 -9.23 -19.57 2.77
CA ARG A 80 -8.63 -20.92 2.82
C ARG A 80 -9.60 -22.04 2.44
N SER A 81 -10.91 -21.86 2.68
CA SER A 81 -11.91 -22.88 2.32
C SER A 81 -12.04 -23.07 0.80
N LEU A 82 -11.77 -22.05 0.00
CA LEU A 82 -11.79 -22.15 -1.48
C LEU A 82 -10.58 -22.88 -2.05
N VAL A 83 -9.43 -22.85 -1.37
CA VAL A 83 -8.20 -23.54 -1.82
C VAL A 83 -8.16 -25.01 -1.40
N ALA A 84 -8.99 -25.43 -0.44
CA ALA A 84 -9.14 -26.83 -0.04
C ALA A 84 -10.15 -27.62 -0.90
N LEU A 85 -10.87 -26.93 -1.78
CA LEU A 85 -11.85 -27.51 -2.73
C LEU A 85 -11.36 -27.50 -4.19
N LEU A 86 -10.11 -27.11 -4.44
CA LEU A 86 -9.39 -27.22 -5.73
C LEU A 86 -8.17 -28.13 -5.55
#